data_AF-M3K184-F1
#
_entry.id   AF-M3K184-F1
#
_cell.length_a   1.000
_cell.length_b   1.000
_cell.length_c   1.000
_cell.angle_alpha   90.00
_cell.angle_beta   90.00
_cell.angle_gamma   90.00
#
_symmetry.space_group_name_H-M   'P 1'
#
loop_
_entity.id
_entity.type
_entity.pdbx_description
1 polymer ?
#
loop_
_entity_poly.entity_id
_entity_poly.type
_entity_poly.pdbx_seq_one_letter_code
_entity_poly.pdbx_strand_id
1 'polypeptide(L)'
;MSLRQKIEQLKDDDPLASAYVSSLKKDIARVEQFSKECDKVIASLEDSPFIEKQILALYDAYGKVPYSPDKNDTIGTAATSLVLDEMIARYKTGTSSAPADYSEFVTKLQADKEEKQMMIDTLIEKLESEFESPLDEKYEEAVQLEKLLKSFIKTLNTDYEEPTVR
;
A
#
# COMPACT_ATOMS: atom_id res chain seq x y z
N MET A 1 -11.91 22.94 13.98
CA MET A 1 -12.40 23.93 14.96
C MET A 1 -11.67 25.24 14.77
N SER A 2 -12.21 26.38 15.19
CA SER A 2 -11.53 27.69 15.16
C SER A 2 -10.99 28.10 16.54
N LEU A 3 -10.02 29.02 16.60
CA LEU A 3 -9.48 29.54 17.86
C LEU A 3 -10.56 30.18 18.76
N ARG A 4 -11.59 30.78 18.14
CA ARG A 4 -12.74 31.35 18.87
C ARG A 4 -13.58 30.28 19.55
N GLN A 5 -13.82 29.16 18.87
CA GLN A 5 -14.53 28.01 19.46
C GLN A 5 -13.73 27.38 20.61
N LYS A 6 -12.40 27.34 20.50
CA LYS A 6 -11.51 26.88 21.57
C LYS A 6 -11.55 27.78 22.81
N ILE A 7 -11.64 29.10 22.62
CA ILE A 7 -11.81 30.07 23.71
C ILE A 7 -13.15 29.89 24.44
N GLU A 8 -14.22 29.56 23.72
CA GLU A 8 -15.53 29.30 24.34
C GLU A 8 -15.54 28.03 25.19
N GLN A 9 -14.74 27.02 24.82
CA GLN A 9 -14.58 25.78 25.58
C GLN A 9 -13.70 25.94 26.84
N LEU A 10 -12.96 27.04 26.97
CA LEU A 10 -12.03 27.31 28.09
C LEU A 10 -12.66 28.14 29.23
N LYS A 11 -14.00 28.17 29.33
CA LYS A 11 -14.77 28.77 30.44
C LYS A 11 -15.39 27.63 31.26
N ASP A 12 -15.40 27.58 32.59
CA ASP A 12 -15.12 28.50 33.70
C ASP A 12 -14.55 27.65 34.85
N ASP A 13 -13.58 28.19 35.64
CA ASP A 13 -13.30 27.89 37.08
C ASP A 13 -11.84 28.18 37.49
N ASP A 14 -10.89 28.36 36.56
CA ASP A 14 -9.48 28.64 36.87
C ASP A 14 -9.07 30.10 36.54
N PRO A 15 -8.62 30.91 37.53
CA PRO A 15 -8.12 32.27 37.29
C PRO A 15 -6.92 32.34 36.33
N LEU A 16 -6.07 31.32 36.25
CA LEU A 16 -4.97 31.26 35.28
C LEU A 16 -5.48 31.08 33.84
N ALA A 17 -6.52 30.26 33.66
CA ALA A 17 -7.16 30.07 32.35
C ALA A 17 -7.82 31.38 31.87
N SER A 18 -8.40 32.15 32.79
CA SER A 18 -8.98 33.46 32.48
C SER A 18 -7.95 34.49 31.98
N ALA A 19 -6.77 34.56 32.63
CA ALA A 19 -5.69 35.45 32.20
C ALA A 19 -5.14 35.07 30.81
N TYR A 20 -4.93 33.77 30.57
CA TYR A 20 -4.51 33.25 29.26
C TYR A 20 -5.54 33.58 28.16
N VAL A 21 -6.82 33.29 28.41
CA VAL A 21 -7.91 33.59 27.46
C VAL A 21 -7.99 35.09 27.14
N SER A 22 -7.80 35.95 28.14
CA SER A 22 -7.81 37.40 27.93
C SER A 22 -6.64 37.88 27.05
N SER A 23 -5.46 37.27 27.21
CA SER A 23 -4.26 37.58 26.43
C SER A 23 -4.43 37.11 24.98
N LEU A 24 -4.87 35.87 24.79
CA LEU A 24 -5.14 35.31 23.47
C LEU A 24 -6.21 36.11 22.69
N LYS A 25 -7.26 36.62 23.36
CA LYS A 25 -8.24 37.50 22.72
C LYS A 25 -7.63 38.80 22.20
N LYS A 26 -6.70 39.40 22.96
CA LYS A 26 -5.99 40.61 22.54
C LYS A 26 -5.07 40.33 21.36
N ASP A 27 -4.36 39.20 21.39
CA ASP A 27 -3.48 38.77 20.31
C ASP A 27 -4.27 38.54 19.01
N ILE A 28 -5.41 37.84 19.10
CA ILE A 28 -6.32 37.65 17.95
C ILE A 28 -6.80 38.99 17.39
N ALA A 29 -7.26 39.90 18.25
CA ALA A 29 -7.73 41.21 17.80
C ALA A 29 -6.63 42.03 17.09
N ARG A 30 -5.38 41.95 17.59
CA ARG A 30 -4.21 42.60 17.00
C ARG A 30 -3.92 42.06 15.60
N VAL A 31 -3.88 40.74 15.45
CA VAL A 31 -3.64 40.09 14.15
C VAL A 31 -4.77 40.39 13.16
N GLU A 32 -6.03 40.38 13.62
CA GLU A 32 -7.18 40.74 12.78
C GLU A 32 -7.12 42.20 12.32
N GLN A 33 -6.69 43.12 13.18
CA GLN A 33 -6.50 44.51 12.81
C GLN A 33 -5.37 44.65 11.78
N PHE A 34 -4.22 44.02 12.02
CA PHE A 34 -3.10 44.01 11.08
C PHE A 34 -3.53 43.50 9.69
N SER A 35 -4.25 42.37 9.65
CA SER A 35 -4.79 41.83 8.39
C SER A 35 -5.71 42.82 7.68
N LYS A 36 -6.63 43.47 8.41
CA LYS A 36 -7.53 44.48 7.82
C LYS A 36 -6.79 45.69 7.27
N GLU A 37 -5.70 46.10 7.92
CA GLU A 37 -4.86 47.19 7.42
C GLU A 37 -4.11 46.76 6.15
N CYS A 38 -3.58 45.53 6.11
CA CYS A 38 -3.00 44.95 4.90
C CYS A 38 -4.01 44.90 3.74
N ASP A 39 -5.23 44.42 3.98
CA ASP A 39 -6.27 44.33 2.94
C ASP A 39 -6.62 45.69 2.33
N LYS A 40 -6.66 46.74 3.16
CA LYS A 40 -6.88 48.12 2.67
C LYS A 40 -5.73 48.60 1.79
N VAL A 41 -4.49 48.31 2.18
CA VAL A 41 -3.32 48.70 1.40
C VAL A 41 -3.27 47.91 0.10
N ILE A 42 -3.49 46.60 0.13
CA ILE A 42 -3.54 45.74 -1.06
C ILE A 42 -4.60 46.23 -2.05
N ALA A 43 -5.80 46.58 -1.57
CA ALA A 43 -6.85 47.12 -2.43
C ALA A 43 -6.50 48.48 -3.07
N SER A 44 -5.53 49.22 -2.51
CA SER A 44 -5.04 50.49 -3.04
C SER A 44 -3.82 50.36 -3.95
N LEU A 45 -3.20 49.18 -4.01
CA LEU A 45 -2.04 48.91 -4.86
C LEU A 45 -2.51 48.54 -6.27
N GLU A 46 -1.93 49.17 -7.27
CA GLU A 46 -2.08 48.75 -8.66
C GLU A 46 -0.96 47.76 -9.02
N ASP A 47 -1.33 46.66 -9.66
CA ASP A 47 -0.36 45.70 -10.15
C ASP A 47 0.54 46.34 -11.21
N SER A 48 1.84 46.07 -11.12
CA SER A 48 2.76 46.54 -12.16
C SER A 48 2.42 45.86 -13.48
N PRO A 49 2.26 46.59 -14.60
CA PRO A 49 1.98 45.96 -15.90
C PRO A 49 3.19 45.18 -16.46
N PHE A 50 4.37 45.29 -15.83
CA PHE A 50 5.61 44.65 -16.27
C PHE A 50 5.94 43.42 -15.42
N ILE A 51 6.00 42.25 -16.07
CA ILE A 51 6.25 40.96 -15.42
C ILE A 51 7.62 40.90 -14.72
N GLU A 52 8.64 41.56 -15.28
CA GLU A 52 10.00 41.57 -14.73
C GLU A 52 10.04 42.21 -13.34
N LYS A 53 9.23 43.27 -13.14
CA LYS A 53 9.11 43.94 -11.84
C LYS A 53 8.35 43.08 -10.83
N GLN A 54 7.34 42.34 -11.28
CA GLN A 54 6.62 41.39 -10.42
C GLN A 54 7.54 40.25 -9.98
N ILE A 55 8.36 39.71 -10.89
CA ILE A 55 9.35 38.66 -10.58
C ILE A 55 10.36 39.16 -9.54
N LEU A 56 10.92 40.37 -9.72
CA LEU A 56 11.85 40.95 -8.76
C LEU A 56 11.21 41.16 -7.38
N ALA A 57 9.98 41.68 -7.34
CA ALA A 57 9.24 41.88 -6.09
C ALA A 57 8.95 40.55 -5.38
N LEU A 58 8.62 39.50 -6.13
CA LEU A 58 8.39 38.16 -5.60
C LEU A 58 9.67 37.59 -4.96
N TYR A 59 10.81 37.68 -5.64
CA TYR A 59 12.10 37.23 -5.09
C TYR A 59 12.50 38.01 -3.84
N ASP A 60 12.25 39.31 -3.80
CA ASP A 60 12.51 40.14 -2.61
C ASP A 60 11.58 39.77 -1.44
N ALA A 61 10.32 39.41 -1.72
CA ALA A 61 9.35 39.01 -0.71
C ALA A 61 9.63 37.63 -0.10
N TYR A 62 10.14 36.66 -0.88
CA TYR A 62 10.41 35.30 -0.40
C TYR A 62 11.40 35.23 0.78
N GLY A 63 12.27 36.23 0.94
CA GLY A 63 13.24 36.30 2.04
C GLY A 63 12.73 37.01 3.30
N LYS A 64 11.52 37.59 3.28
CA LYS A 64 11.02 38.46 4.35
C LYS A 64 9.81 37.84 5.03
N VAL A 65 9.84 37.80 6.36
CA VAL A 65 8.68 37.38 7.16
C VAL A 65 7.77 38.61 7.37
N PRO A 66 6.54 38.63 6.84
CA PRO A 66 5.69 39.83 6.82
C PRO A 66 5.07 40.17 8.18
N TYR A 67 4.99 39.20 9.11
CA TYR A 67 4.49 39.42 10.46
C TYR A 67 5.43 38.78 11.48
N SER A 68 5.96 39.59 12.39
CA SER A 68 6.71 39.12 13.54
C SER A 68 5.84 39.21 14.79
N PRO A 69 5.47 38.08 15.42
CA PRO A 69 4.73 38.10 16.67
C PRO A 69 5.56 38.72 17.80
N ASP A 70 4.88 39.23 18.82
CA ASP A 70 5.51 39.70 20.05
C ASP A 70 6.03 38.49 20.86
N LYS A 71 7.04 38.69 21.71
CA LYS A 71 7.61 37.62 22.56
C LYS A 71 6.59 37.03 23.53
N ASN A 72 5.57 37.79 23.87
CA ASN A 72 4.48 37.39 24.77
C ASN A 72 3.22 36.93 24.02
N ASP A 73 3.29 36.82 22.69
CA ASP A 73 2.16 36.41 21.86
C ASP A 73 1.84 34.92 22.08
N THR A 74 0.60 34.64 22.42
CA THR A 74 0.12 33.28 22.72
C THR A 74 -0.51 32.59 21.51
N ILE A 75 -0.64 33.30 20.38
CA ILE A 75 -1.35 32.80 19.19
C ILE A 75 -0.68 31.57 18.57
N GLY A 76 0.66 31.51 18.55
CA GLY A 76 1.41 30.40 17.99
C GLY A 76 1.19 29.09 18.76
N THR A 77 1.20 29.19 20.09
CA THR A 77 0.90 28.06 20.99
C THR A 77 -0.54 27.59 20.81
N ALA A 78 -1.49 28.53 20.74
CA ALA A 78 -2.90 28.21 20.56
C ALA A 78 -3.17 27.54 19.19
N ALA A 79 -2.56 28.05 18.12
CA ALA A 79 -2.69 27.50 16.77
C ALA A 79 -2.09 26.09 16.68
N THR A 80 -0.89 25.89 17.24
CA THR A 80 -0.24 24.57 17.28
C THR A 80 -1.11 23.56 18.01
N SER A 81 -1.65 23.94 19.17
CA SER A 81 -2.53 23.07 19.94
C SER A 81 -3.80 22.68 19.16
N LEU A 82 -4.39 23.61 18.41
CA LEU A 82 -5.55 23.33 17.56
C LEU A 82 -5.22 22.34 16.43
N VAL A 83 -4.07 22.51 15.78
CA VAL A 83 -3.59 21.58 14.74
C VAL A 83 -3.37 20.18 15.32
N LEU A 84 -2.75 20.09 16.51
CA LEU A 84 -2.56 18.81 17.19
C LEU A 84 -3.88 18.14 17.56
N ASP A 85 -4.86 18.89 18.07
CA ASP A 85 -6.19 18.36 18.39
C ASP A 85 -6.88 17.79 17.13
N GLU A 86 -6.76 18.50 16.01
CA GLU A 86 -7.30 18.05 14.72
C GLU A 86 -6.58 16.79 14.20
N MET A 87 -5.25 16.75 14.29
CA MET A 87 -4.48 15.55 13.94
C MET A 87 -4.91 14.36 14.80
N ILE A 88 -5.03 14.53 16.12
CA ILE A 88 -5.48 13.48 17.03
C ILE A 88 -6.88 13.01 16.65
N ALA A 89 -7.81 13.91 16.34
CA ALA A 89 -9.16 13.56 15.91
C ALA A 89 -9.16 12.76 14.60
N ARG A 90 -8.34 13.15 13.62
CA ARG A 90 -8.14 12.41 12.36
C ARG A 90 -7.55 11.03 12.60
N TYR A 91 -6.57 10.89 13.48
CA TYR A 91 -5.99 9.58 13.81
C TYR A 91 -6.99 8.67 14.54
N LYS A 92 -7.77 9.20 15.48
CA LYS A 92 -8.81 8.43 16.20
C LYS A 92 -9.93 7.93 15.28
N THR A 93 -10.25 8.69 14.24
CA THR A 93 -11.28 8.30 13.25
C THR A 93 -10.73 7.41 12.15
N GLY A 94 -9.47 7.62 11.73
CA GLY A 94 -8.78 6.81 10.72
C GLY A 94 -8.43 5.38 11.19
N THR A 95 -8.20 5.17 12.49
CA THR A 95 -8.05 3.82 13.07
C THR A 95 -9.38 3.11 13.33
N SER A 96 -10.53 3.79 13.14
CA SER A 96 -11.86 3.18 13.22
C SER A 96 -12.30 2.48 11.93
N SER A 97 -11.40 2.34 10.94
CA SER A 97 -11.50 1.21 10.02
C SER A 97 -11.36 -0.03 10.89
N ALA A 98 -12.49 -0.62 11.32
CA ALA A 98 -12.52 -1.90 11.99
C ALA A 98 -11.49 -2.82 11.30
N PRO A 99 -10.67 -3.58 12.07
CA PRO A 99 -9.73 -4.50 11.46
C PRO A 99 -10.52 -5.33 10.46
N ALA A 100 -10.15 -5.25 9.18
CA ALA A 100 -10.90 -5.90 8.12
C ALA A 100 -11.06 -7.38 8.51
N ASP A 101 -12.31 -7.80 8.67
CA ASP A 101 -12.61 -9.13 9.17
C ASP A 101 -12.39 -10.14 8.04
N TYR A 102 -11.22 -10.76 8.05
CA TYR A 102 -10.84 -11.79 7.09
C TYR A 102 -11.22 -13.20 7.54
N SER A 103 -11.99 -13.36 8.62
CA SER A 103 -12.36 -14.68 9.17
C SER A 103 -13.02 -15.57 8.12
N GLU A 104 -13.94 -15.02 7.30
CA GLU A 104 -14.59 -15.75 6.20
C GLU A 104 -13.62 -16.16 5.09
N PHE A 105 -12.57 -15.35 4.85
CA PHE A 105 -11.54 -15.69 3.86
C PHE A 105 -10.65 -16.83 4.36
N VAL A 106 -10.30 -16.80 5.65
CA VAL A 106 -9.50 -17.84 6.31
C VAL A 106 -10.23 -19.17 6.30
N THR A 107 -11.53 -19.20 6.59
CA THR A 107 -12.32 -20.44 6.58
C THR A 107 -12.45 -21.02 5.17
N LYS A 108 -12.68 -20.18 4.15
CA LYS A 108 -12.69 -20.63 2.74
C LYS A 108 -11.34 -21.23 2.30
N LEU A 109 -10.23 -20.58 2.67
CA LEU A 109 -8.88 -21.07 2.36
C LEU A 109 -8.57 -22.40 3.05
N GLN A 110 -9.06 -22.61 4.27
CA GLN A 110 -8.91 -23.88 4.98
C GLN A 110 -9.70 -25.00 4.31
N ALA A 111 -10.96 -24.75 3.94
CA ALA A 111 -11.78 -25.72 3.22
C ALA A 111 -11.16 -26.11 1.86
N ASP A 112 -10.68 -25.12 1.09
CA ASP A 112 -10.05 -25.34 -0.21
C ASP A 112 -8.72 -26.12 -0.10
N LYS A 113 -7.98 -25.92 1.01
CA LYS A 113 -6.78 -26.71 1.32
C LYS A 113 -7.12 -28.16 1.62
N GLU A 114 -8.15 -28.42 2.42
CA GLU A 114 -8.58 -29.78 2.76
C GLU A 114 -9.10 -30.53 1.54
N GLU A 115 -9.90 -29.87 0.69
CA GLU A 115 -10.39 -30.46 -0.56
C GLU A 115 -9.25 -30.86 -1.50
N LYS A 116 -8.27 -29.97 -1.70
CA LYS A 116 -7.10 -30.26 -2.55
C LYS A 116 -6.22 -31.35 -1.96
N GLN A 117 -6.09 -31.43 -0.65
CA GLN A 117 -5.33 -32.50 -0.01
C GLN A 117 -6.01 -33.85 -0.22
N MET A 118 -7.34 -33.94 -0.03
CA MET A 118 -8.09 -35.16 -0.32
C MET A 118 -7.97 -35.59 -1.79
N MET A 119 -7.97 -34.62 -2.71
CA MET A 119 -7.77 -34.90 -4.13
C MET A 119 -6.37 -35.44 -4.44
N ILE A 120 -5.33 -34.88 -3.81
CA ILE A 120 -3.95 -35.38 -3.94
C ILE A 120 -3.85 -36.81 -3.40
N ASP A 121 -4.39 -37.08 -2.21
CA ASP A 121 -4.34 -38.40 -1.59
C ASP A 121 -5.05 -39.45 -2.47
N THR A 122 -6.20 -39.09 -3.05
CA THR A 122 -6.93 -39.95 -4.00
C THR A 122 -6.12 -40.22 -5.27
N LEU A 123 -5.43 -39.21 -5.81
CA LEU A 123 -4.61 -39.35 -7.01
C LEU A 123 -3.37 -40.22 -6.75
N ILE A 124 -2.76 -40.10 -5.56
CA ILE A 124 -1.65 -40.95 -5.13
C ILE A 124 -2.11 -42.40 -5.04
N GLU A 125 -3.25 -42.66 -4.39
CA GLU A 125 -3.79 -44.02 -4.26
C GLU A 125 -4.08 -44.65 -5.63
N LYS A 126 -4.64 -43.88 -6.58
CA LYS A 126 -4.85 -44.35 -7.96
C LYS A 126 -3.55 -44.59 -8.71
N LEU A 127 -2.54 -43.74 -8.51
CA LEU A 127 -1.24 -43.94 -9.15
C LEU A 127 -0.55 -45.20 -8.62
N GLU A 128 -0.69 -45.50 -7.33
CA GLU A 128 -0.09 -46.70 -6.73
C GLU A 128 -0.86 -47.99 -7.06
N SER A 129 -2.18 -47.92 -7.28
CA SER A 129 -3.03 -49.11 -7.50
C SER A 129 -3.35 -49.42 -8.97
N GLU A 130 -3.38 -48.42 -9.86
CA GLU A 130 -3.82 -48.60 -11.26
C GLU A 130 -2.72 -48.36 -12.30
N PHE A 131 -1.54 -47.82 -11.92
CA PHE A 131 -0.44 -47.59 -12.86
C PHE A 131 0.50 -48.81 -12.93
N GLU A 132 0.16 -49.77 -13.78
CA GLU A 132 1.12 -50.74 -14.29
C GLU A 132 1.78 -50.18 -15.56
N SER A 133 3.09 -50.01 -15.53
CA SER A 133 3.84 -49.47 -16.68
C SER A 133 3.79 -50.47 -17.84
N PRO A 134 3.26 -50.11 -19.02
CA PRO A 134 3.24 -51.00 -20.19
C PRO A 134 4.63 -51.19 -20.79
N LEU A 135 5.66 -50.56 -20.21
CA LEU A 135 7.03 -50.59 -20.73
C LEU A 135 7.65 -51.98 -20.61
N ASP A 136 7.39 -52.70 -19.53
CA ASP A 136 7.98 -54.03 -19.30
C ASP A 136 7.38 -55.06 -20.26
N GLU A 137 6.06 -55.04 -20.45
CA GLU A 137 5.37 -55.88 -21.43
C GLU A 137 5.86 -55.60 -22.86
N LYS A 138 6.00 -54.32 -23.24
CA LYS A 138 6.52 -53.94 -24.56
C LYS A 138 7.99 -54.26 -24.75
N TYR A 139 8.78 -54.24 -23.68
CA TYR A 139 10.19 -54.65 -23.71
C TYR A 139 10.31 -56.15 -23.93
N GLU A 140 9.50 -56.97 -23.25
CA GLU A 140 9.47 -58.42 -23.46
C GLU A 140 9.04 -58.78 -24.89
N GLU A 141 8.00 -58.12 -25.41
CA GLU A 141 7.59 -58.28 -26.82
C GLU A 141 8.75 -57.97 -27.78
N ALA A 142 9.46 -56.86 -27.57
CA ALA A 142 10.59 -56.47 -28.41
C ALA A 142 11.73 -57.51 -28.38
N VAL A 143 12.04 -58.07 -27.21
CA VAL A 143 13.06 -59.12 -27.06
C VAL A 143 12.64 -60.41 -27.78
N GLN A 144 11.35 -60.78 -27.73
CA GLN A 144 10.84 -61.95 -28.46
C GLN A 144 10.91 -61.74 -29.98
N LEU A 145 10.52 -60.56 -30.47
CA LEU A 145 10.65 -60.15 -31.87
C LEU A 145 12.11 -60.17 -32.33
N GLU A 146 13.04 -59.71 -31.51
CA GLU A 146 14.48 -59.74 -31.83
C GLU A 146 15.00 -61.19 -31.96
N LYS A 147 14.60 -62.09 -31.05
CA LYS A 147 14.95 -63.52 -31.14
C LYS A 147 14.40 -64.16 -32.41
N LEU A 148 13.15 -63.83 -32.76
CA LEU A 148 12.49 -64.32 -33.97
C LEU A 148 13.18 -63.78 -35.24
N LEU A 149 13.56 -62.51 -35.25
CA LEU A 149 14.34 -61.92 -36.35
C LEU A 149 15.69 -62.63 -36.51
N LYS A 150 16.40 -62.88 -35.40
CA LYS A 150 17.69 -63.60 -35.42
C LYS A 150 17.55 -65.03 -35.92
N SER A 151 16.46 -65.74 -35.58
CA SER A 151 16.23 -67.09 -36.09
C SER A 151 15.93 -67.07 -37.59
N PHE A 152 15.11 -66.13 -38.07
CA PHE A 152 14.84 -65.94 -39.51
C PHE A 152 16.09 -65.61 -40.32
N ILE A 153 16.96 -64.72 -39.81
CA ILE A 153 18.24 -64.40 -40.45
C ILE A 153 19.13 -65.66 -40.52
N LYS A 154 19.14 -66.47 -39.45
CA LYS A 154 19.93 -67.70 -39.42
C LYS A 154 19.45 -68.72 -40.45
N THR A 155 18.15 -68.95 -40.57
CA THR A 155 17.59 -69.87 -41.58
C THR A 155 17.88 -69.39 -43.00
N LEU A 156 17.72 -68.09 -43.28
CA LEU A 156 18.07 -67.53 -44.59
C LEU A 156 19.56 -67.69 -44.92
N ASN A 157 20.45 -67.53 -43.95
CA ASN A 157 21.88 -67.70 -44.16
C ASN A 157 22.29 -69.17 -44.31
N THR A 158 21.59 -70.12 -43.67
CA THR A 158 21.86 -71.56 -43.83
C THR A 158 21.29 -72.13 -45.13
N ASP A 159 20.20 -71.58 -45.66
CA ASP A 159 19.64 -71.98 -46.96
C ASP A 159 20.43 -71.44 -48.17
N TYR A 160 21.42 -70.56 -47.93
CA TYR A 160 22.33 -69.99 -48.94
C TYR A 160 23.75 -70.60 -48.91
N GLU A 161 24.01 -71.65 -48.12
CA GLU A 161 25.23 -72.45 -48.29
C GLU A 161 25.08 -73.37 -49.52
N GLU A 162 25.63 -72.92 -50.66
CA GLU A 162 25.76 -73.71 -51.87
C GLU A 162 26.40 -75.09 -51.57
N PRO A 163 25.89 -76.19 -52.18
CA PRO A 163 26.52 -77.48 -52.06
C PRO A 163 27.86 -77.42 -52.81
N THR A 164 28.96 -77.30 -52.07
CA THR A 164 30.30 -77.45 -52.63
C THR A 164 30.47 -78.91 -53.06
N VAL A 165 30.33 -79.11 -54.37
CA VAL A 165 30.72 -80.32 -55.10
C VAL A 165 32.23 -80.51 -54.95
N ARG A 166 32.61 -81.75 -54.61
CA ARG A 166 33.94 -82.39 -54.58
C ARG A 166 35.11 -81.65 -55.22
#